data_AF-S3ARC0-F1
#
_entry.id   AF-S3ARC0-F1
#
_cell.length_a   1.000
_cell.length_b   1.000
_cell.length_c   1.000
_cell.angle_alpha   90.00
_cell.angle_beta   90.00
_cell.angle_gamma   90.00
#
_symmetry.space_group_name_H-M   'P 1'
#
loop_
_entity.id
_entity.type
_entity.pdbx_description
1 polymer ?
#
loop_
_entity_poly.entity_id
_entity_poly.type
_entity_poly.pdbx_seq_one_letter_code
_entity_poly.pdbx_strand_id
1 'polypeptide(L)'
;MTAALVTVDALRPTDGIPDTRRRAHDPLSAQLPTHPYELGPAAEDVFTALGVPFSEVLHPACASRRPLLRFCLDWTEQRHHLAGRLGAALLTALLTRRWLTPGPRPRTLVLTPEGHGRLAAVLHLPPSP
;
A
#
# COMPACT_ATOMS: atom_id res chain seq x y z
N MET A 1 2.15 -6.42 -1.00
CA MET A 1 1.99 -5.05 -1.54
C MET A 1 2.94 -4.06 -0.86
N THR A 2 2.74 -3.69 0.42
CA THR A 2 3.56 -2.64 1.09
C THR A 2 5.07 -2.92 1.02
N ALA A 3 5.50 -4.17 1.22
CA ALA A 3 6.91 -4.53 1.10
C ALA A 3 7.49 -4.24 -0.29
N ALA A 4 6.70 -4.45 -1.34
CA ALA A 4 7.11 -4.14 -2.70
C ALA A 4 7.25 -2.64 -2.92
N LEU A 5 6.35 -1.83 -2.35
CA LEU A 5 6.46 -0.36 -2.37
C LEU A 5 7.73 0.14 -1.67
N VAL A 6 8.20 -0.56 -0.64
CA VAL A 6 9.50 -0.28 -0.01
C VAL A 6 10.64 -0.67 -0.94
N THR A 7 10.55 -1.83 -1.60
CA THR A 7 11.59 -2.31 -2.53
C THR A 7 11.78 -1.40 -3.75
N VAL A 8 10.73 -0.76 -4.24
CA VAL A 8 10.80 0.15 -5.40
C VAL A 8 10.91 1.63 -5.01
N ASP A 9 11.29 1.95 -3.77
CA ASP A 9 11.43 3.32 -3.26
C ASP A 9 10.18 4.21 -3.42
N ALA A 10 8.99 3.60 -3.47
CA ALA A 10 7.72 4.31 -3.37
C ALA A 10 7.37 4.66 -1.92
N LEU A 11 7.82 3.83 -0.97
CA LEU A 11 7.78 4.10 0.47
C LEU A 11 9.18 3.98 1.05
N ARG A 12 9.63 5.00 1.79
CA ARG A 12 10.94 4.98 2.44
C ARG A 12 10.80 4.72 3.94
N PRO A 13 11.50 3.73 4.51
CA PRO A 13 11.59 3.55 5.95
C PRO A 13 12.33 4.72 6.61
N THR A 14 11.80 5.22 7.73
CA THR A 14 12.42 6.31 8.50
C THR A 14 13.17 5.82 9.74
N ASP A 15 13.02 4.55 10.09
CA ASP A 15 13.66 3.89 11.25
C ASP A 15 14.91 3.07 10.87
N GLY A 16 15.32 3.10 9.60
CA GLY A 16 16.46 2.34 9.08
C GLY A 16 16.21 0.85 8.88
N ILE A 17 14.98 0.35 9.08
CA ILE A 17 14.65 -1.06 8.90
C ILE A 17 13.91 -1.23 7.56
N PRO A 18 14.54 -1.83 6.53
CA PRO A 18 14.04 -1.85 5.15
C PRO A 18 13.01 -2.95 4.89
N ASP A 19 12.07 -3.13 5.82
CA ASP A 19 10.99 -4.11 5.69
C ASP A 19 9.68 -3.62 6.29
N THR A 20 8.67 -4.48 6.21
CA THR A 20 7.33 -4.24 6.75
C THR A 20 7.03 -5.04 8.00
N ARG A 21 8.00 -5.66 8.66
CA ARG A 21 7.73 -6.48 9.84
C ARG A 21 7.32 -5.60 11.01
N ARG A 22 6.41 -6.09 11.84
CA ARG A 22 6.05 -5.46 13.11
C ARG A 22 7.30 -5.12 13.95
N ARG A 23 7.37 -3.92 14.51
CA ARG A 23 8.39 -3.54 15.50
C ARG A 23 7.98 -4.01 16.89
N ALA A 24 8.95 -4.18 17.78
CA ALA A 24 8.72 -4.71 19.13
C ALA A 24 7.64 -3.93 19.91
N HIS A 25 7.61 -2.61 19.76
CA HIS A 25 6.72 -1.70 20.47
C HIS A 25 5.34 -1.53 19.82
N ASP A 26 5.12 -2.10 18.64
CA ASP A 26 3.89 -1.85 17.91
C ASP A 26 2.73 -2.70 18.47
N PRO A 27 1.54 -2.11 18.70
CA PRO A 27 0.38 -2.87 19.11
C PRO A 27 -0.10 -3.83 18.01
N LEU A 28 -0.40 -5.07 18.37
CA LEU A 28 -1.00 -6.04 17.44
C LEU A 28 -2.41 -5.61 17.04
N SER A 29 -2.79 -5.84 15.78
CA SER A 29 -4.15 -5.64 15.25
C SER A 29 -4.71 -4.21 15.40
N ALA A 30 -3.84 -3.22 15.57
CA ALA A 30 -4.24 -1.84 15.75
C ALA A 30 -3.74 -0.95 14.62
N GLN A 31 -4.39 0.21 14.50
CA GLN A 31 -3.87 1.30 13.69
C GLN A 31 -2.69 1.91 14.42
N LEU A 32 -1.60 2.12 13.70
CA LEU A 32 -0.42 2.73 14.29
C LEU A 32 -0.59 4.26 14.31
N PRO A 33 -0.53 4.90 15.50
CA PRO A 33 -0.61 6.36 15.61
C PRO A 33 0.61 7.03 14.98
N THR A 34 1.76 6.36 15.02
CA THR A 34 3.01 6.73 14.36
C THR A 34 3.50 5.54 13.54
N HIS A 35 4.11 5.79 12.38
CA HIS A 35 4.59 4.72 11.51
C HIS A 35 5.96 5.08 10.93
N PRO A 36 6.84 4.09 10.68
CA PRO A 36 8.22 4.36 10.26
C PRO A 36 8.34 4.49 8.73
N TYR A 37 7.37 5.12 8.07
CA TYR A 37 7.36 5.23 6.60
C TYR A 37 6.97 6.62 6.15
N GLU A 38 7.64 7.09 5.11
CA GLU A 38 7.30 8.28 4.35
C GLU A 38 7.21 7.97 2.85
N LEU A 39 6.76 8.93 2.05
CA LEU A 39 6.81 8.80 0.60
C LEU A 39 8.27 8.79 0.15
N GLY A 40 8.63 7.78 -0.64
CA GLY A 40 9.95 7.73 -1.26
C GLY A 40 10.02 8.54 -2.57
N PRO A 41 11.21 8.69 -3.16
CA PRO A 41 11.41 9.47 -4.38
C PRO A 41 10.65 8.91 -5.59
N ALA A 42 10.39 7.60 -5.64
CA ALA A 42 9.65 6.97 -6.74
C ALA A 42 8.13 6.92 -6.50
N ALA A 43 7.63 7.56 -5.43
CA ALA A 43 6.23 7.44 -5.04
C ALA A 43 5.27 7.89 -6.16
N GLU A 44 5.49 9.07 -6.73
CA GLU A 44 4.60 9.62 -7.75
C GLU A 44 4.49 8.71 -8.97
N ASP A 45 5.63 8.29 -9.52
CA ASP A 45 5.68 7.42 -10.70
C ASP A 45 5.02 6.07 -10.44
N VAL A 46 5.35 5.43 -9.31
CA VAL A 46 4.81 4.12 -8.95
C VAL A 46 3.31 4.20 -8.69
N PHE A 47 2.84 5.15 -7.88
CA PHE A 47 1.41 5.26 -7.59
C PHE A 47 0.59 5.67 -8.82
N THR A 48 1.15 6.51 -9.71
CA THR A 48 0.52 6.86 -10.99
C THR A 48 0.47 5.67 -11.94
N ALA A 49 1.50 4.82 -11.98
CA ALA A 49 1.51 3.58 -12.76
C ALA A 49 0.53 2.52 -12.22
N LEU A 50 0.36 2.45 -10.90
CA LEU A 50 -0.74 1.71 -10.25
C LEU A 50 -2.09 2.39 -10.45
N GLY A 51 -2.06 3.62 -10.94
CA GLY A 51 -3.22 4.35 -11.41
C GLY A 51 -4.02 5.05 -10.33
N VAL A 52 -3.33 5.39 -9.24
CA VAL A 52 -3.77 6.34 -8.23
C VAL A 52 -3.66 7.75 -8.81
N PRO A 53 -4.68 8.62 -8.68
CA PRO A 53 -4.55 10.03 -9.01
C PRO A 53 -3.68 10.74 -7.94
N PHE A 54 -2.37 10.54 -8.01
CA PHE A 54 -1.44 10.83 -6.92
C PHE A 54 -1.49 12.30 -6.49
N SER A 55 -1.44 13.24 -7.43
CA SER A 55 -1.50 14.68 -7.14
C SER A 55 -2.82 15.09 -6.46
N GLU A 56 -3.95 14.47 -6.83
CA GLU A 56 -5.24 14.71 -6.17
C GLU A 56 -5.27 14.17 -4.74
N VAL A 57 -4.67 12.98 -4.53
CA VAL A 57 -4.55 12.36 -3.20
C VAL A 57 -3.62 13.16 -2.29
N LEU A 58 -2.62 13.86 -2.83
CA LEU A 58 -1.75 14.74 -2.06
C LEU A 58 -2.37 16.12 -1.79
N HIS A 59 -3.38 16.51 -2.58
CA HIS A 59 -3.92 17.87 -2.53
C HIS A 59 -4.43 18.25 -1.12
N PRO A 60 -4.03 19.42 -0.57
CA PRO A 60 -4.43 19.85 0.77
C PRO A 60 -5.93 20.06 0.94
N ALA A 61 -6.62 20.50 -0.12
CA ALA A 61 -8.09 20.66 -0.06
C ALA A 61 -8.82 19.31 0.05
N CYS A 62 -8.17 18.21 -0.33
CA CYS A 62 -8.68 16.86 -0.14
C CYS A 62 -8.26 16.27 1.23
N ALA A 63 -7.61 17.06 2.10
CA ALA A 63 -7.26 16.66 3.47
C ALA A 63 -8.52 16.46 4.32
N SER A 64 -9.10 15.27 4.19
CA SER A 64 -10.10 14.77 5.13
C SER A 64 -9.49 14.57 6.53
N ARG A 65 -10.31 14.26 7.53
CA ARG A 65 -9.83 13.79 8.85
C ARG A 65 -8.94 12.54 8.78
N ARG A 66 -8.92 11.81 7.66
CA ARG A 66 -8.03 10.65 7.47
C ARG A 66 -6.66 11.12 6.98
N PRO A 67 -5.56 10.70 7.65
CA PRO A 67 -4.21 11.05 7.22
C PRO A 67 -3.88 10.46 5.84
N LEU A 68 -2.91 11.09 5.15
CA LEU A 68 -2.42 10.63 3.85
C LEU A 68 -1.86 9.21 3.94
N LEU A 69 -0.82 9.05 4.76
CA LEU A 69 -0.24 7.77 5.14
C LEU A 69 -0.79 7.34 6.49
N ARG A 70 -1.12 6.05 6.58
CA ARG A 70 -1.44 5.34 7.81
C ARG A 70 -1.06 3.90 7.60
N PHE A 71 -0.73 3.20 8.68
CA PHE A 71 -0.42 1.78 8.61
C PHE A 71 -1.22 1.02 9.68
N CYS A 72 -1.72 -0.14 9.30
CA CYS A 72 -2.28 -1.10 10.24
C CYS A 72 -1.39 -2.35 10.28
N LEU A 73 -1.46 -3.07 11.40
CA LEU A 73 -0.85 -4.38 11.55
C LEU A 73 -1.92 -5.44 11.42
N ASP A 74 -1.67 -6.43 10.56
CA ASP A 74 -2.42 -7.69 10.59
C ASP A 74 -1.87 -8.58 11.70
N TRP A 75 -2.75 -9.25 12.44
CA TRP A 75 -2.37 -10.19 13.48
C TRP A 75 -1.72 -11.46 12.91
N THR A 76 -2.17 -11.90 11.73
CA THR A 76 -1.69 -13.12 11.07
C THR A 76 -0.34 -12.87 10.40
N GLU A 77 -0.24 -11.82 9.58
CA GLU A 77 0.97 -11.52 8.82
C GLU A 77 2.02 -10.78 9.65
N GLN A 78 1.61 -10.10 10.73
CA GLN A 78 2.44 -9.22 11.56
C GLN A 78 3.28 -8.24 10.72
N ARG A 79 2.64 -7.68 9.71
CA ARG A 79 3.24 -6.75 8.75
C ARG A 79 2.46 -5.45 8.63
N HIS A 80 3.17 -4.36 8.36
CA HIS A 80 2.60 -3.05 8.11
C HIS A 80 1.89 -3.00 6.75
N HIS A 81 0.60 -2.73 6.78
CA HIS A 81 -0.24 -2.58 5.60
C HIS A 81 -0.55 -1.12 5.36
N LEU A 82 -0.28 -0.64 4.14
CA LEU A 82 -0.62 0.72 3.75
C LEU A 82 -2.13 0.95 3.87
N ALA A 83 -2.49 1.98 4.61
CA ALA A 83 -3.85 2.46 4.85
C ALA A 83 -3.91 3.98 4.63
N GLY A 84 -4.92 4.65 5.17
CA GLY A 84 -5.10 6.10 5.00
C GLY A 84 -5.68 6.45 3.64
N ARG A 85 -5.56 7.71 3.24
CA ARG A 85 -6.07 8.18 1.94
C ARG A 85 -5.36 7.48 0.79
N LEU A 86 -4.05 7.30 0.88
CA LEU A 86 -3.27 6.66 -0.18
C LEU A 86 -3.60 5.17 -0.35
N GLY A 87 -3.70 4.44 0.76
CA GLY A 87 -4.12 3.03 0.72
C GLY A 87 -5.54 2.84 0.17
N ALA A 88 -6.47 3.74 0.53
CA ALA A 88 -7.83 3.71 -0.01
C ALA A 88 -7.86 4.01 -1.51
N ALA A 89 -7.12 5.04 -1.96
CA ALA A 89 -7.04 5.38 -3.38
C ALA A 89 -6.39 4.27 -4.21
N LEU A 90 -5.36 3.60 -3.67
CA LEU A 90 -4.76 2.42 -4.28
C LEU A 90 -5.78 1.29 -4.43
N LEU A 91 -6.51 0.95 -3.36
CA LEU A 91 -7.55 -0.08 -3.44
C LEU A 91 -8.60 0.25 -4.50
N THR A 92 -9.11 1.48 -4.52
CA THR A 92 -10.06 1.95 -5.54
C THR A 92 -9.47 1.81 -6.94
N ALA A 93 -8.23 2.27 -7.15
CA ALA A 93 -7.54 2.19 -8.44
C ALA A 93 -7.41 0.75 -8.96
N LEU A 94 -7.06 -0.19 -8.09
CA LEU A 94 -6.91 -1.61 -8.44
C LEU A 94 -8.26 -2.30 -8.72
N LEU A 95 -9.32 -1.93 -7.98
CA LEU A 95 -10.68 -2.42 -8.23
C LEU A 95 -11.25 -1.87 -9.53
N THR A 96 -11.12 -0.56 -9.78
CA THR A 96 -11.60 0.10 -11.01
C THR A 96 -10.96 -0.51 -12.26
N ARG A 97 -9.69 -0.89 -12.18
CA ARG A 97 -8.96 -1.56 -13.28
C ARG A 97 -9.23 -3.06 -13.37
N ARG A 98 -10.00 -3.63 -12.44
CA ARG A 98 -10.23 -5.08 -12.30
C ARG A 98 -8.94 -5.88 -12.13
N TRP A 99 -7.91 -5.26 -11.54
CA TRP A 99 -6.72 -5.97 -11.08
C TRP A 99 -7.01 -6.70 -9.77
N LEU A 100 -7.91 -6.14 -8.96
CA LEU A 100 -8.57 -6.82 -7.85
C LEU A 100 -10.06 -6.97 -8.13
N THR A 101 -10.66 -8.06 -7.66
CA THR A 101 -12.12 -8.27 -7.66
C THR A 101 -12.60 -8.77 -6.30
N PRO A 102 -13.89 -8.60 -5.94
CA PRO A 102 -14.43 -9.21 -4.73
C PRO A 102 -14.30 -10.74 -4.75
N GLY A 103 -13.87 -11.29 -3.62
CA GLY A 103 -13.78 -12.74 -3.43
C GLY A 103 -15.12 -13.38 -3.01
N PRO A 104 -15.13 -14.71 -2.81
CA PRO A 104 -16.34 -15.46 -2.46
C PRO A 104 -16.84 -15.19 -1.03
N ARG A 105 -16.05 -14.51 -0.19
CA ARG A 105 -16.41 -14.14 1.18
C ARG A 105 -16.38 -12.62 1.37
N PRO A 106 -17.19 -12.06 2.27
CA PRO A 106 -17.13 -10.65 2.62
C PRO A 106 -15.70 -10.22 2.98
N ARG A 107 -15.30 -9.02 2.55
CA ARG A 107 -13.96 -8.43 2.79
C ARG A 107 -12.79 -9.23 2.23
N THR A 108 -13.03 -10.17 1.32
CA THR A 108 -11.96 -10.85 0.57
C THR A 108 -11.81 -10.20 -0.80
N LEU A 109 -10.57 -10.07 -1.27
CA LEU A 109 -10.25 -9.63 -2.61
C LEU A 109 -9.45 -10.73 -3.31
N VAL A 110 -9.67 -10.87 -4.62
CA VAL A 110 -8.96 -11.80 -5.48
C VAL A 110 -8.12 -10.99 -6.46
N LEU A 111 -6.84 -11.33 -6.56
CA LEU A 111 -5.94 -10.80 -7.57
C LEU A 111 -6.20 -11.51 -8.89
N THR A 112 -6.50 -10.74 -9.94
CA THR A 112 -6.73 -11.32 -11.28
C THR A 112 -5.40 -11.65 -11.96
N PRO A 113 -5.38 -12.54 -12.97
CA PRO A 113 -4.16 -12.82 -13.74
C PRO A 113 -3.57 -11.57 -14.39
N GLU A 114 -4.42 -10.70 -14.93
CA GLU A 114 -4.00 -9.39 -15.46
C GLU A 114 -3.41 -8.51 -14.35
N GLY A 115 -4.09 -8.43 -13.21
CA GLY A 115 -3.61 -7.69 -12.05
C GLY A 115 -2.25 -8.19 -11.56
N HIS A 116 -2.03 -9.50 -11.56
CA HIS A 116 -0.75 -10.10 -11.20
C HIS A 116 0.36 -9.63 -12.13
N GLY A 117 0.18 -9.75 -13.45
CA GLY A 117 1.19 -9.33 -14.42
C GLY A 117 1.49 -7.83 -14.37
N ARG A 118 0.45 -7.00 -14.19
CA ARG A 118 0.61 -5.54 -14.09
C ARG A 118 1.29 -5.12 -12.79
N LEU A 119 0.91 -5.71 -11.66
CA LEU A 119 1.57 -5.44 -10.38
C LEU A 119 3.02 -5.91 -10.39
N ALA A 120 3.31 -7.07 -10.99
CA ALA A 120 4.68 -7.56 -11.09
C ALA A 120 5.55 -6.62 -11.92
N ALA A 121 5.04 -6.11 -13.04
CA ALA A 121 5.73 -5.14 -13.88
C ALA A 121 6.00 -3.82 -13.16
N VAL A 122 5.00 -3.23 -12.47
CA VAL A 122 5.14 -1.93 -11.82
C VAL A 122 5.99 -2.01 -10.54
N LEU A 123 5.86 -3.09 -9.78
CA LEU A 123 6.52 -3.25 -8.48
C LEU A 123 7.82 -4.05 -8.55
N HIS A 124 8.29 -4.35 -9.76
CA HIS A 124 9.47 -5.16 -10.02
C HIS A 124 9.47 -6.48 -9.22
N LEU A 125 8.29 -7.11 -9.09
CA LEU A 125 8.17 -8.37 -8.37
C LEU A 125 8.65 -9.52 -9.27
N PRO A 126 9.31 -10.54 -8.71
CA PRO A 126 9.60 -11.74 -9.46
C PRO A 126 8.29 -12.38 -9.96
N PRO A 127 8.31 -13.02 -11.14
CA PRO A 127 7.14 -13.77 -11.61
C PRO A 127 6.74 -14.81 -10.56
N SER A 128 5.44 -14.99 -10.32
CA SER A 128 4.98 -16.12 -9.49
C SER A 128 5.37 -17.42 -10.19
N PRO A 129 5.81 -18.45 -9.43
CA PRO A 129 6.03 -19.78 -9.96
C PRO A 129 4.72 -20.42 -10.46
#